data_AF-A0A1B6M466-F1
#
_entry.id   AF-A0A1B6M466-F1
#
_cell.length_a   1.000
_cell.length_b   1.000
_cell.length_c   1.000
_cell.angle_alpha   90.00
_cell.angle_beta   90.00
_cell.angle_gamma   90.00
#
_symmetry.space_group_name_H-M   'P 1'
#
loop_
_entity.id
_entity.type
_entity.pdbx_description
1 polymer ?
#
loop_
_entity_poly.entity_id
_entity_poly.type
_entity_poly.pdbx_seq_one_letter_code
_entity_poly.pdbx_strand_id
1 'polypeptide(L)'
;LTVACLLLAGAWSVHSDPQVKSLHITTDIKNRYATTHVTCRVVNYAHEAAETPFTVTFPDTAFISAFSIEYDNGTEIKAEIKDSEDVKSIDKELGVDVISVFFRDANQFSIVYQMDAREVVTLKLTYEELLVRRFGSYANIVHINPQQIVEDLKVTVNIIEPTAITNVEVLKLNGSEKTWSKSDLAKINDDHGPRDYRIVWAPRPYQQGEINPNGVQGQLLVKYDVDR
;
A
#
# COMPACT_ATOMS: atom_id res chain seq x y z
N LEU A 1 -49.44 38.38 -3.80
CA LEU A 1 -49.46 37.01 -4.34
C LEU A 1 -48.09 36.40 -4.13
N THR A 2 -48.04 35.44 -3.22
CA THR A 2 -46.97 34.50 -2.92
C THR A 2 -46.73 33.54 -4.08
N VAL A 3 -45.48 33.27 -4.44
CA VAL A 3 -45.07 31.99 -5.03
C VAL A 3 -43.79 31.54 -4.33
N ALA A 4 -43.95 30.49 -3.54
CA ALA A 4 -42.89 29.79 -2.83
C ALA A 4 -42.09 28.94 -3.82
N CYS A 5 -40.78 29.09 -3.80
CA CYS A 5 -39.85 28.23 -4.51
C CYS A 5 -39.57 27.00 -3.63
N LEU A 6 -40.29 25.90 -3.87
CA LEU A 6 -39.92 24.59 -3.31
C LEU A 6 -38.71 24.07 -4.10
N LEU A 7 -37.51 24.29 -3.58
CA LEU A 7 -36.37 23.43 -3.87
C LEU A 7 -36.55 22.18 -3.01
N LEU A 8 -37.04 21.10 -3.63
CA LEU A 8 -36.91 19.78 -3.04
C LEU A 8 -35.42 19.47 -2.97
N ALA A 9 -34.88 19.56 -1.77
CA ALA A 9 -33.63 18.93 -1.40
C ALA A 9 -33.79 17.43 -1.65
N GLY A 10 -33.41 16.98 -2.84
CA GLY A 10 -33.16 15.57 -3.11
C GLY A 10 -32.11 15.11 -2.11
N ALA A 11 -32.50 14.10 -1.31
CA ALA A 11 -31.70 13.53 -0.25
C ALA A 11 -30.25 13.36 -0.73
N TRP A 12 -29.31 13.99 -0.02
CA TRP A 12 -27.93 13.57 -0.09
C TRP A 12 -27.92 12.16 0.49
N SER A 13 -27.96 11.16 -0.36
CA SER A 13 -27.54 9.84 0.04
C SER A 13 -26.06 9.99 0.35
N VAL A 14 -25.77 10.11 1.65
CA VAL A 14 -24.41 9.99 2.19
C VAL A 14 -24.06 8.52 2.03
N HIS A 15 -23.76 8.11 0.81
CA HIS A 15 -23.11 6.84 0.55
C HIS A 15 -21.79 6.90 1.29
N SER A 16 -21.66 6.14 2.37
CA SER A 16 -20.37 6.03 3.06
C SER A 16 -19.46 5.24 2.15
N ASP A 17 -18.49 5.91 1.51
CA ASP A 17 -17.45 5.26 0.73
C ASP A 17 -16.80 4.14 1.58
N PRO A 18 -16.44 3.00 0.96
CA PRO A 18 -15.71 1.93 1.63
C PRO A 18 -14.51 2.45 2.44
N GLN A 19 -14.42 2.05 3.71
CA GLN A 19 -13.41 2.55 4.63
C GLN A 19 -12.23 1.60 4.76
N VAL A 20 -11.02 2.12 4.57
CA VAL A 20 -9.77 1.40 4.82
C VAL A 20 -9.54 1.33 6.33
N LYS A 21 -9.64 0.13 6.90
CA LYS A 21 -9.41 -0.12 8.32
C LYS A 21 -7.94 -0.26 8.66
N SER A 22 -7.21 -0.99 7.82
CA SER A 22 -5.78 -1.15 7.98
C SER A 22 -5.09 -1.19 6.64
N LEU A 23 -3.92 -0.57 6.57
CA LEU A 23 -2.98 -0.69 5.46
C LEU A 23 -1.62 -1.06 6.03
N HIS A 24 -1.22 -2.30 5.82
CA HIS A 24 0.07 -2.83 6.23
C HIS A 24 0.92 -3.12 5.00
N ILE A 25 2.12 -2.55 4.96
CA ILE A 25 3.11 -2.83 3.92
C ILE A 25 4.34 -3.41 4.60
N THR A 26 4.69 -4.65 4.28
CA THR A 26 5.85 -5.33 4.85
C THR A 26 6.80 -5.76 3.77
N THR A 27 8.01 -5.21 3.76
CA THR A 27 9.09 -5.63 2.89
C THR A 27 10.09 -6.47 3.66
N ASP A 28 10.34 -7.68 3.17
CA ASP A 28 11.39 -8.57 3.66
C ASP A 28 12.55 -8.57 2.66
N ILE A 29 13.67 -7.97 3.05
CA ILE A 29 14.89 -7.90 2.26
C ILE A 29 15.84 -8.99 2.76
N LYS A 30 16.16 -9.94 1.89
CA LYS A 30 17.13 -11.02 2.15
C LYS A 30 18.15 -11.06 1.04
N ASN A 31 19.43 -10.86 1.36
CA ASN A 31 20.50 -10.84 0.37
C ASN A 31 20.16 -9.91 -0.82
N ARG A 32 19.77 -8.67 -0.53
CA ARG A 32 19.31 -7.67 -1.50
C ARG A 32 18.04 -8.00 -2.29
N TYR A 33 17.44 -9.17 -2.10
CA TYR A 33 16.16 -9.52 -2.72
C TYR A 33 15.02 -9.10 -1.78
N ALA A 34 14.17 -8.20 -2.25
CA ALA A 34 13.09 -7.61 -1.46
C ALA A 34 11.74 -8.15 -1.92
N THR A 35 11.02 -8.79 -1.00
CA THR A 35 9.63 -9.24 -1.21
C THR A 35 8.72 -8.33 -0.40
N THR A 36 7.83 -7.58 -1.06
CA THR A 36 6.91 -6.66 -0.39
C THR A 36 5.49 -7.17 -0.45
N HIS A 37 4.86 -7.25 0.72
CA HIS A 37 3.48 -7.63 0.91
C HIS A 37 2.66 -6.40 1.30
N VAL A 38 1.69 -6.04 0.48
CA VAL A 38 0.70 -4.99 0.75
C VAL A 38 -0.58 -5.67 1.18
N THR A 39 -1.09 -5.34 2.36
CA THR A 39 -2.34 -5.88 2.91
C THR A 39 -3.25 -4.71 3.27
N CYS A 40 -4.37 -4.59 2.56
CA CYS A 40 -5.35 -3.53 2.73
C CYS A 40 -6.70 -4.12 3.13
N ARG A 41 -7.15 -3.86 4.35
CA ARG A 41 -8.45 -4.32 4.85
C ARG A 41 -9.47 -3.21 4.70
N VAL A 42 -10.56 -3.47 3.98
CA VAL A 42 -11.60 -2.50 3.65
C VAL A 42 -12.95 -2.99 4.15
N VAL A 43 -13.81 -2.05 4.57
CA VAL A 43 -15.15 -2.33 5.06
C VAL A 43 -16.15 -1.42 4.35
N ASN A 44 -17.15 -2.01 3.71
CA ASN A 44 -18.31 -1.28 3.23
C ASN A 44 -19.36 -1.18 4.34
N TYR A 45 -19.53 0.00 4.94
CA TYR A 45 -20.55 0.22 5.97
C TYR A 45 -21.95 0.52 5.41
N ALA A 46 -22.09 0.72 4.10
CA ALA A 46 -23.37 1.01 3.49
C ALA A 46 -24.28 -0.22 3.45
N HIS A 47 -25.56 0.02 3.19
CA HIS A 47 -26.56 -1.02 2.96
C HIS A 47 -26.70 -1.40 1.48
N GLU A 48 -25.79 -0.91 0.64
CA GLU A 48 -25.75 -1.15 -0.79
C GLU A 48 -24.33 -1.48 -1.24
N ALA A 49 -24.22 -2.05 -2.44
CA ALA A 49 -22.94 -2.34 -3.04
C ALA A 49 -22.21 -1.04 -3.43
N ALA A 50 -20.89 -1.04 -3.32
CA ALA A 50 -20.05 0.12 -3.59
C ALA A 50 -18.76 -0.28 -4.31
N GLU A 51 -18.38 0.52 -5.31
CA GLU A 51 -17.09 0.36 -5.99
C GLU A 51 -15.94 0.73 -5.05
N THR A 52 -14.94 -0.14 -4.96
CA THR A 52 -13.76 0.03 -4.11
C THR A 52 -12.50 0.01 -4.97
N PRO A 53 -11.92 1.17 -5.29
CA PRO A 53 -10.65 1.21 -5.99
C PRO A 53 -9.52 0.76 -5.07
N PHE A 54 -8.63 -0.07 -5.59
CA PHE A 54 -7.40 -0.48 -4.94
C PHE A 54 -6.24 -0.25 -5.88
N THR A 55 -5.36 0.67 -5.50
CA THR A 55 -4.20 1.07 -6.30
C THR A 55 -2.92 0.95 -5.48
N VAL A 56 -1.94 0.24 -6.04
CA VAL A 56 -0.58 0.14 -5.49
C VAL A 56 0.41 0.60 -6.54
N THR A 57 1.25 1.55 -6.19
CA THR A 57 2.43 1.92 -6.97
C THR A 57 3.64 1.18 -6.43
N PHE A 58 4.44 0.60 -7.30
CA PHE A 58 5.62 -0.17 -6.94
C PHE A 58 6.82 0.25 -7.81
N PRO A 59 8.07 0.00 -7.38
CA PRO A 59 9.28 0.45 -8.10
C PRO A 59 9.42 -0.13 -9.52
N ASP A 60 10.00 0.64 -10.45
CA ASP A 60 10.25 0.29 -11.87
C ASP A 60 11.01 -1.03 -12.08
N THR A 61 11.77 -1.43 -11.08
CA THR A 61 12.55 -2.67 -11.08
C THR A 61 11.80 -3.88 -10.50
N ALA A 62 10.60 -3.69 -9.99
CA ALA A 62 9.82 -4.73 -9.35
C ALA A 62 8.82 -5.37 -10.32
N PHE A 63 8.47 -6.63 -10.04
CA PHE A 63 7.37 -7.34 -10.70
C PHE A 63 6.37 -7.83 -9.65
N ILE A 64 5.12 -8.03 -10.06
CA ILE A 64 4.06 -8.56 -9.19
C ILE A 64 4.10 -10.08 -9.28
N SER A 65 4.10 -10.76 -8.13
CA SER A 65 4.14 -12.22 -8.05
C SER A 65 2.85 -12.87 -7.56
N ALA A 66 2.01 -12.13 -6.82
CA ALA A 66 0.73 -12.64 -6.35
C ALA A 66 -0.27 -11.52 -6.05
N PHE A 67 -1.55 -11.82 -6.25
CA PHE A 67 -2.66 -11.01 -5.76
C PHE A 67 -3.74 -11.91 -5.17
N SER A 68 -4.38 -11.49 -4.08
CA SER A 68 -5.52 -12.21 -3.52
C SER A 68 -6.55 -11.30 -2.85
N ILE A 69 -7.77 -11.79 -2.78
CA ILE A 69 -8.88 -11.20 -2.02
C ILE A 69 -9.28 -12.22 -0.95
N GLU A 70 -9.18 -11.83 0.31
CA GLU A 70 -9.65 -12.63 1.45
C GLU A 70 -10.93 -12.03 2.02
N TYR A 71 -11.97 -12.84 2.15
CA TYR A 71 -13.24 -12.49 2.78
C TYR A 71 -13.18 -12.73 4.29
N ASP A 72 -14.06 -12.07 5.06
CA ASP A 72 -14.09 -12.18 6.54
C ASP A 72 -14.34 -13.61 7.06
N ASN A 73 -14.89 -14.49 6.23
CA ASN A 73 -15.07 -15.92 6.55
C ASN A 73 -13.78 -16.77 6.37
N GLY A 74 -12.67 -16.14 5.98
CA GLY A 74 -11.36 -16.78 5.74
C GLY A 74 -11.21 -17.39 4.35
N THR A 75 -12.21 -17.27 3.47
CA THR A 75 -12.09 -17.69 2.06
C THR A 75 -11.13 -16.75 1.35
N GLU A 76 -10.13 -17.29 0.66
CA GLU A 76 -9.16 -16.50 -0.11
C GLU A 76 -9.16 -16.93 -1.57
N ILE A 77 -9.41 -15.98 -2.47
CA ILE A 77 -9.31 -16.16 -3.91
C ILE A 77 -7.97 -15.60 -4.35
N LYS A 78 -7.14 -16.44 -4.99
CA LYS A 78 -5.77 -16.11 -5.40
C LYS A 78 -5.68 -16.03 -6.91
N ALA A 79 -4.96 -15.01 -7.40
CA ALA A 79 -4.44 -14.92 -8.75
C ALA A 79 -2.91 -15.05 -8.67
N GLU A 80 -2.35 -16.01 -9.41
CA GLU A 80 -0.89 -16.24 -9.46
C GLU A 80 -0.34 -15.53 -10.69
N ILE A 81 0.61 -14.63 -10.50
CA ILE A 81 1.05 -13.70 -11.54
C ILE A 81 2.52 -13.95 -11.80
N LYS A 82 2.89 -14.29 -13.04
CA LYS A 82 4.29 -14.64 -13.36
C LYS A 82 4.96 -13.54 -14.16
N ASP A 83 4.26 -12.94 -15.10
CA ASP A 83 4.78 -11.83 -15.90
C ASP A 83 3.76 -10.68 -16.07
N SER A 84 4.23 -9.53 -16.57
CA SER A 84 3.43 -8.31 -16.76
C SER A 84 2.18 -8.50 -17.65
N GLU A 85 2.18 -9.50 -18.53
CA GLU A 85 1.05 -9.84 -19.40
C GLU A 85 -0.04 -10.60 -18.64
N ASP A 86 0.33 -11.52 -17.74
CA ASP A 86 -0.61 -12.30 -16.92
C ASP A 86 -1.41 -11.40 -15.98
N VAL A 87 -0.79 -10.30 -15.51
CA VAL A 87 -1.46 -9.32 -14.65
C VAL A 87 -2.70 -8.72 -15.31
N LYS A 88 -2.73 -8.63 -16.65
CA LYS A 88 -3.87 -8.09 -17.41
C LYS A 88 -5.06 -9.05 -17.48
N SER A 89 -4.87 -10.33 -17.13
CA SER A 89 -5.90 -11.37 -17.14
C SER A 89 -6.38 -11.78 -15.74
N ILE A 90 -5.98 -11.05 -14.70
CA ILE A 90 -6.37 -11.32 -13.30
C ILE A 90 -7.89 -11.30 -13.12
N ASP A 91 -8.60 -10.47 -13.87
CA ASP A 91 -10.07 -10.43 -13.88
C ASP A 91 -10.67 -11.83 -14.14
N LYS A 92 -10.10 -12.58 -15.09
CA LYS A 92 -10.53 -13.93 -15.43
C LYS A 92 -10.16 -14.97 -14.37
N GLU A 93 -9.02 -14.81 -13.70
CA GLU A 93 -8.57 -15.75 -12.67
C GLU A 93 -9.35 -15.62 -11.37
N LEU A 94 -9.72 -14.39 -11.00
CA LEU A 94 -10.44 -14.13 -9.76
C LEU A 94 -11.90 -14.57 -9.84
N GLY A 95 -12.54 -14.52 -11.01
CA GLY A 95 -13.93 -14.97 -11.19
C GLY A 95 -14.95 -14.21 -10.32
N VAL A 96 -14.59 -13.01 -9.84
CA VAL A 96 -15.41 -12.09 -9.06
C VAL A 96 -15.67 -10.83 -9.89
N ASP A 97 -16.62 -9.97 -9.47
CA ASP A 97 -16.90 -8.66 -10.09
C ASP A 97 -15.74 -7.66 -9.84
N VAL A 98 -14.58 -7.96 -10.43
CA VAL A 98 -13.47 -7.02 -10.61
C VAL A 98 -13.74 -6.27 -11.90
N ILE A 99 -14.21 -5.04 -11.78
CA ILE A 99 -14.79 -4.24 -12.88
C ILE A 99 -13.70 -3.82 -13.88
N SER A 100 -12.44 -3.69 -13.43
CA SER A 100 -11.32 -3.30 -14.30
C SER A 100 -9.98 -3.50 -13.61
N VAL A 101 -8.95 -3.90 -14.39
CA VAL A 101 -7.54 -3.88 -13.99
C VAL A 101 -6.84 -2.83 -14.85
N PHE A 102 -6.28 -1.77 -14.25
CA PHE A 102 -5.57 -0.70 -14.96
C PHE A 102 -4.09 -0.62 -14.58
N PHE A 103 -3.22 -0.66 -15.60
CA PHE A 103 -1.80 -0.30 -15.52
C PHE A 103 -1.62 1.01 -16.27
N ARG A 104 -1.83 2.16 -15.61
CA ARG A 104 -1.76 3.47 -16.27
C ARG A 104 -0.33 3.86 -16.63
N ASP A 105 0.61 3.44 -15.80
CA ASP A 105 2.07 3.53 -15.94
C ASP A 105 2.62 2.13 -15.59
N ALA A 106 3.79 1.71 -16.11
CA ALA A 106 4.32 0.33 -15.99
C ALA A 106 4.49 -0.19 -14.53
N ASN A 107 4.16 0.66 -13.55
CA ASN A 107 4.52 0.61 -12.15
C ASN A 107 3.35 0.84 -11.21
N GLN A 108 2.13 0.63 -11.70
CA GLN A 108 0.92 0.77 -10.92
C GLN A 108 -0.01 -0.42 -11.15
N PHE A 109 -0.37 -1.11 -10.08
CA PHE A 109 -1.44 -2.10 -10.04
C PHE A 109 -2.71 -1.40 -9.59
N SER A 110 -3.76 -1.39 -10.41
CA SER A 110 -5.06 -0.87 -9.99
C SER A 110 -6.17 -1.84 -10.33
N ILE A 111 -7.07 -2.07 -9.37
CA ILE A 111 -8.33 -2.75 -9.60
C ILE A 111 -9.50 -1.93 -9.04
N VAL A 112 -10.71 -2.19 -9.54
CA VAL A 112 -11.95 -1.76 -8.90
C VAL A 112 -12.73 -2.99 -8.49
N TYR A 113 -12.84 -3.22 -7.18
CA TYR A 113 -13.59 -4.32 -6.61
C TYR A 113 -15.00 -3.86 -6.24
N GLN A 114 -16.03 -4.58 -6.71
CA GLN A 114 -17.40 -4.29 -6.32
C GLN A 114 -17.70 -4.91 -4.95
N MET A 115 -17.71 -4.08 -3.90
CA MET A 115 -18.01 -4.56 -2.55
C MET A 115 -19.51 -4.67 -2.33
N ASP A 116 -19.98 -5.80 -1.81
CA ASP A 116 -21.37 -5.97 -1.38
C ASP A 116 -21.69 -5.11 -0.14
N ALA A 117 -22.99 -4.92 0.11
CA ALA A 117 -23.46 -4.25 1.31
C ALA A 117 -22.93 -4.95 2.57
N ARG A 118 -22.38 -4.19 3.51
CA ARG A 118 -21.80 -4.72 4.78
C ARG A 118 -20.62 -5.66 4.59
N GLU A 119 -20.04 -5.75 3.40
CA GLU A 119 -18.93 -6.63 3.12
C GLU A 119 -17.62 -6.12 3.75
N VAL A 120 -16.76 -7.08 4.06
CA VAL A 120 -15.42 -6.88 4.58
C VAL A 120 -14.47 -7.75 3.79
N VAL A 121 -13.46 -7.13 3.19
CA VAL A 121 -12.44 -7.84 2.41
C VAL A 121 -11.04 -7.36 2.78
N THR A 122 -10.07 -8.25 2.59
CA THR A 122 -8.65 -7.95 2.68
C THR A 122 -8.01 -8.19 1.32
N LEU A 123 -7.56 -7.10 0.71
CA LEU A 123 -6.84 -7.11 -0.57
C LEU A 123 -5.36 -7.28 -0.29
N LYS A 124 -4.73 -8.27 -0.92
CA LYS A 124 -3.32 -8.58 -0.73
C LYS A 124 -2.59 -8.57 -2.06
N LEU A 125 -1.48 -7.83 -2.13
CA LEU A 125 -0.60 -7.79 -3.30
C LEU A 125 0.83 -8.10 -2.85
N THR A 126 1.50 -8.97 -3.59
CA THR A 126 2.93 -9.23 -3.43
C THR A 126 3.68 -8.77 -4.67
N TYR A 127 4.73 -7.97 -4.46
CA TYR A 127 5.68 -7.61 -5.50
C TYR A 127 7.11 -7.81 -5.02
N GLU A 128 8.00 -8.09 -5.96
CA GLU A 128 9.36 -8.51 -5.69
C GLU A 128 10.36 -7.69 -6.51
N GLU A 129 11.47 -7.33 -5.90
CA GLU A 129 12.56 -6.58 -6.56
C GLU A 129 13.94 -7.07 -6.11
N LEU A 130 14.91 -7.03 -7.01
CA LEU A 130 16.31 -7.15 -6.66
C LEU A 130 16.91 -5.75 -6.50
N LEU A 131 17.35 -5.42 -5.28
CA LEU A 131 17.94 -4.12 -4.98
C LEU A 131 19.31 -3.97 -5.66
N VAL A 132 19.45 -2.92 -6.47
CA VAL A 132 20.70 -2.62 -7.17
C VAL A 132 21.44 -1.52 -6.42
N ARG A 133 22.69 -1.80 -6.06
CA ARG A 133 23.56 -0.81 -5.39
C ARG A 133 23.86 0.36 -6.32
N ARG A 134 23.53 1.58 -5.88
CA ARG A 134 23.85 2.81 -6.60
C ARG A 134 24.39 3.84 -5.62
N PHE A 135 25.41 4.59 -6.05
CA PHE A 135 26.01 5.68 -5.27
C PHE A 135 26.38 5.30 -3.82
N GLY A 136 26.84 4.06 -3.62
CA GLY A 136 27.29 3.61 -2.30
C GLY A 136 26.24 2.94 -1.42
N SER A 137 25.01 2.71 -1.90
CA SER A 137 23.95 2.14 -1.06
C SER A 137 22.91 1.33 -1.86
N TYR A 138 22.18 0.48 -1.17
CA TYR A 138 20.90 -0.08 -1.58
C TYR A 138 19.77 0.83 -1.10
N ALA A 139 18.69 0.87 -1.87
CA ALA A 139 17.54 1.73 -1.62
C ALA A 139 16.25 0.94 -1.89
N ASN A 140 15.40 0.78 -0.88
CA ASN A 140 14.05 0.25 -1.01
C ASN A 140 13.06 1.41 -0.85
N ILE A 141 12.19 1.59 -1.85
CA ILE A 141 11.19 2.67 -1.88
C ILE A 141 9.80 2.06 -1.78
N VAL A 142 9.07 2.45 -0.74
CA VAL A 142 7.68 2.04 -0.50
C VAL A 142 6.76 3.23 -0.78
N HIS A 143 5.85 3.08 -1.74
CA HIS A 143 4.81 4.08 -2.00
C HIS A 143 3.61 3.88 -1.08
N ILE A 144 3.08 4.96 -0.53
CA ILE A 144 1.97 4.94 0.43
C ILE A 144 0.93 5.95 -0.01
N ASN A 145 -0.27 5.48 -0.34
CA ASN A 145 -1.38 6.34 -0.75
C ASN A 145 -2.75 5.68 -0.45
N PRO A 146 -3.17 5.57 0.82
CA PRO A 146 -4.50 5.06 1.18
C PRO A 146 -5.68 5.95 0.74
N GLN A 147 -5.44 7.18 0.27
CA GLN A 147 -6.48 8.18 -0.10
C GLN A 147 -7.48 8.56 1.02
N GLN A 148 -7.21 8.11 2.24
CA GLN A 148 -7.94 8.46 3.45
C GLN A 148 -7.01 8.33 4.66
N ILE A 149 -7.39 8.94 5.78
CA ILE A 149 -6.73 8.67 7.07
C ILE A 149 -7.12 7.26 7.51
N VAL A 150 -6.13 6.43 7.83
CA VAL A 150 -6.32 5.02 8.20
C VAL A 150 -6.07 4.85 9.69
N GLU A 151 -6.93 4.10 10.37
CA GLU A 151 -6.81 3.83 11.81
C GLU A 151 -5.50 3.09 12.15
N ASP A 152 -5.18 2.06 11.36
CA ASP A 152 -3.97 1.24 11.49
C ASP A 152 -3.14 1.27 10.20
N LEU A 153 -2.26 2.26 10.09
CA LEU A 153 -1.28 2.39 9.00
C LEU A 153 0.11 1.98 9.49
N LYS A 154 0.72 1.00 8.82
CA LYS A 154 2.04 0.50 9.21
C LYS A 154 2.87 0.08 8.00
N VAL A 155 4.10 0.56 7.95
CA VAL A 155 5.15 0.10 7.05
C VAL A 155 6.24 -0.58 7.88
N THR A 156 6.62 -1.79 7.50
CA THR A 156 7.71 -2.55 8.10
C THR A 156 8.71 -2.93 7.02
N VAL A 157 10.00 -2.70 7.26
CA VAL A 157 11.08 -3.19 6.41
C VAL A 157 12.01 -4.02 7.26
N ASN A 158 12.08 -5.32 6.99
CA ASN A 158 13.03 -6.24 7.63
C ASN A 158 14.21 -6.44 6.67
N ILE A 159 15.44 -6.35 7.17
CA ILE A 159 16.66 -6.46 6.35
C ILE A 159 17.55 -7.51 6.97
N ILE A 160 17.85 -8.56 6.21
CA ILE A 160 18.77 -9.62 6.59
C ILE A 160 19.84 -9.77 5.50
N GLU A 161 21.10 -9.55 5.87
CA GLU A 161 22.25 -9.61 4.96
C GLU A 161 23.31 -10.59 5.47
N PRO A 162 24.17 -11.14 4.58
CA PRO A 162 25.20 -12.09 5.00
C PRO A 162 26.38 -11.38 5.70
N THR A 163 26.58 -10.10 5.42
CA THR A 163 27.59 -9.23 6.06
C THR A 163 26.90 -8.15 6.89
N ALA A 164 27.67 -7.48 7.77
CA ALA A 164 27.12 -6.45 8.64
C ALA A 164 26.51 -5.31 7.81
N ILE A 165 25.33 -4.86 8.22
CA ILE A 165 24.58 -3.74 7.65
C ILE A 165 25.17 -2.45 8.21
N THR A 166 25.37 -1.47 7.34
CA THR A 166 25.90 -0.15 7.69
C THR A 166 25.07 0.97 7.07
N ASN A 167 25.22 2.20 7.61
CA ASN A 167 24.63 3.42 7.05
C ASN A 167 23.11 3.35 6.81
N VAL A 168 22.37 2.79 7.78
CA VAL A 168 20.90 2.70 7.69
C VAL A 168 20.28 4.08 7.88
N GLU A 169 19.53 4.52 6.88
CA GLU A 169 18.80 5.77 6.87
C GLU A 169 17.34 5.53 6.44
N VAL A 170 16.41 6.24 7.09
CA VAL A 170 15.00 6.24 6.70
C VAL A 170 14.59 7.65 6.34
N LEU A 171 14.24 7.84 5.07
CA LEU A 171 13.82 9.11 4.50
C LEU A 171 12.34 9.03 4.08
N LYS A 172 11.69 10.18 4.02
CA LYS A 172 10.31 10.34 3.56
C LYS A 172 10.24 11.39 2.45
N LEU A 173 9.26 11.24 1.59
CA LEU A 173 8.85 12.25 0.62
C LEU A 173 7.33 12.35 0.64
N ASN A 174 6.79 13.51 0.99
CA ASN A 174 5.34 13.69 1.09
C ASN A 174 4.79 14.42 -0.14
N GLY A 175 3.74 13.89 -0.76
CA GLY A 175 2.90 14.57 -1.76
C GLY A 175 3.70 15.32 -2.84
N SER A 176 3.60 16.65 -2.83
CA SER A 176 4.23 17.55 -3.80
C SER A 176 5.68 17.94 -3.46
N GLU A 177 6.25 17.43 -2.36
CA GLU A 177 7.64 17.67 -2.01
C GLU A 177 8.56 17.11 -3.10
N LYS A 178 9.68 17.79 -3.33
CA LYS A 178 10.68 17.40 -4.34
C LYS A 178 11.97 16.85 -3.73
N THR A 179 12.06 16.80 -2.41
CA THR A 179 13.31 16.48 -1.71
C THR A 179 13.03 15.57 -0.53
N TRP A 180 13.80 14.49 -0.45
CA TRP A 180 13.78 13.56 0.66
C TRP A 180 14.20 14.24 1.95
N SER A 181 13.46 14.00 3.03
CA SER A 181 13.79 14.44 4.38
C SER A 181 13.85 13.25 5.32
N LYS A 182 14.54 13.36 6.45
CA LYS A 182 14.60 12.28 7.44
C LYS A 182 13.20 12.01 8.02
N SER A 183 12.86 10.75 8.22
CA SER A 183 11.60 10.38 8.88
C SER A 183 11.77 10.42 10.39
N ASP A 184 11.04 11.32 11.06
CA ASP A 184 11.05 11.43 12.53
C ASP A 184 10.18 10.36 13.21
N LEU A 185 9.32 9.69 12.44
CA LEU A 185 8.37 8.69 12.94
C LEU A 185 8.89 7.26 12.77
N ALA A 186 9.88 7.05 11.91
CA ALA A 186 10.45 5.73 11.68
C ALA A 186 11.35 5.32 12.84
N LYS A 187 11.16 4.08 13.30
CA LYS A 187 12.00 3.45 14.32
C LYS A 187 12.86 2.39 13.67
N ILE A 188 14.15 2.43 13.95
CA ILE A 188 15.14 1.45 13.49
C ILE A 188 15.52 0.60 14.71
N ASN A 189 15.45 -0.72 14.57
CA ASN A 189 15.82 -1.69 15.60
C ASN A 189 16.84 -2.68 15.00
N ASP A 190 17.94 -2.91 15.71
CA ASP A 190 19.04 -3.80 15.37
C ASP A 190 19.35 -4.82 16.50
N ASP A 191 18.37 -5.11 17.35
CA ASP A 191 18.50 -5.98 18.54
C ASP A 191 18.93 -7.42 18.19
N HIS A 192 18.73 -7.84 16.94
CA HIS A 192 19.09 -9.16 16.42
C HIS A 192 20.54 -9.24 15.88
N GLY A 193 21.31 -8.16 16.06
CA GLY A 193 22.72 -8.07 15.70
C GLY A 193 22.96 -7.32 14.39
N PRO A 194 24.23 -7.13 14.00
CA PRO A 194 24.60 -6.19 12.95
C PRO A 194 24.15 -6.60 11.54
N ARG A 195 23.48 -7.73 11.37
CA ARG A 195 23.04 -8.29 10.08
C ARG A 195 21.52 -8.32 9.92
N ASP A 196 20.79 -7.96 10.97
CA ASP A 196 19.33 -8.08 11.04
C ASP A 196 18.77 -6.77 11.60
N TYR A 197 18.12 -6.02 10.71
CA TYR A 197 17.52 -4.72 11.02
C TYR A 197 16.02 -4.77 10.76
N ARG A 198 15.27 -4.19 11.68
CA ARG A 198 13.84 -3.96 11.55
C ARG A 198 13.52 -2.48 11.61
N ILE A 199 12.94 -1.96 10.53
CA ILE A 199 12.43 -0.60 10.44
C ILE A 199 10.91 -0.64 10.54
N VAL A 200 10.34 0.19 11.41
CA VAL A 200 8.87 0.33 11.54
C VAL A 200 8.49 1.80 11.48
N TRP A 201 7.60 2.13 10.55
CA TRP A 201 6.96 3.43 10.44
C TRP A 201 5.44 3.25 10.57
N ALA A 202 4.85 3.79 11.64
CA ALA A 202 3.45 3.57 11.99
C ALA A 202 2.81 4.87 12.50
N PRO A 203 2.47 5.82 11.61
CA PRO A 203 1.90 7.10 11.99
C PRO A 203 0.46 6.91 12.52
N ARG A 204 0.17 7.54 13.65
CA ARG A 204 -1.20 7.60 14.18
C ARG A 204 -2.08 8.47 13.29
N PRO A 205 -3.42 8.33 13.33
CA PRO A 205 -4.34 9.11 12.51
C PRO A 205 -4.08 10.63 12.52
N TYR A 206 -3.81 11.22 13.69
CA TYR A 206 -3.51 12.65 13.77
C TYR A 206 -2.20 13.02 13.04
N GLN A 207 -1.17 12.17 13.10
CA GLN A 207 0.11 12.39 12.41
C GLN A 207 -0.05 12.25 10.89
N GLN A 208 -0.96 11.37 10.44
CA GLN A 208 -1.33 11.29 9.03
C GLN A 208 -2.00 12.59 8.57
N GLY A 209 -2.92 13.14 9.38
CA GLY A 209 -3.57 14.43 9.10
C GLY A 209 -2.59 15.62 9.07
N GLU A 210 -1.53 15.59 9.87
CA GLU A 210 -0.43 16.57 9.81
C GLU A 210 0.40 16.46 8.51
N ILE A 211 0.54 15.25 7.95
CA ILE A 211 1.18 15.02 6.65
C ILE A 211 0.28 15.53 5.53
N ASN A 212 -0.99 15.10 5.55
CA ASN A 212 -2.01 15.50 4.58
C ASN A 212 -3.41 15.26 5.21
N PRO A 213 -4.29 16.28 5.24
CA PRO A 213 -5.64 16.15 5.79
C PRO A 213 -6.50 15.02 5.18
N ASN A 214 -6.20 14.61 3.95
CA ASN A 214 -6.91 13.54 3.24
C ASN A 214 -6.24 12.16 3.40
N GLY A 215 -5.27 12.02 4.31
CA GLY A 215 -4.48 10.81 4.47
C GLY A 215 -3.14 10.88 3.75
N VAL A 216 -2.23 9.99 4.14
CA VAL A 216 -0.86 9.98 3.64
C VAL A 216 -0.85 9.82 2.12
N GLN A 217 -0.05 10.63 1.45
CA GLN A 217 0.33 10.44 0.05
C GLN A 217 1.82 10.70 -0.02
N GLY A 218 2.63 9.68 -0.33
CA GLY A 218 4.07 9.85 -0.32
C GLY A 218 4.85 8.55 -0.47
N GLN A 219 6.14 8.64 -0.16
CA GLN A 219 7.08 7.53 -0.23
C GLN A 219 7.92 7.45 1.05
N LEU A 220 8.25 6.24 1.45
CA LEU A 220 9.26 5.94 2.46
C LEU A 220 10.45 5.27 1.76
N LEU A 221 11.64 5.82 1.96
CA LEU A 221 12.89 5.28 1.43
C LEU A 221 13.71 4.74 2.60
N VAL A 222 14.00 3.43 2.56
CA VAL A 222 14.98 2.81 3.44
C VAL A 222 16.26 2.59 2.65
N LYS A 223 17.34 3.25 3.11
CA LYS A 223 18.65 3.20 2.49
C LYS A 223 19.63 2.52 3.44
N TYR A 224 20.46 1.63 2.93
CA TYR A 224 21.50 0.95 3.71
C TYR A 224 22.67 0.53 2.81
N ASP A 225 23.80 0.14 3.39
CA ASP A 225 24.87 -0.57 2.70
C ASP A 225 25.30 -1.78 3.54
N VAL A 226 26.27 -2.54 3.05
CA VAL A 226 26.85 -3.66 3.79
C VAL A 226 28.36 -3.56 3.84
N ASP A 227 28.95 -4.07 4.91
CA ASP A 227 30.40 -4.22 5.05
C ASP A 227 30.97 -5.10 3.94
N ARG A 228 32.18 -4.74 3.52
CA ARG A 228 32.90 -5.28 2.36
C ARG A 228 34.21 -5.92 2.75
#